data_AF-A0A0F9XH01-F1
#
_entry.id   AF-A0A0F9XH01-F1
#
_cell.length_a   1.000
_cell.length_b   1.000
_cell.length_c   1.000
_cell.angle_alpha   90.00
_cell.angle_beta   90.00
_cell.angle_gamma   90.00
#
_symmetry.space_group_name_H-M   'P 1'
#
loop_
_entity.id
_entity.type
_entity.pdbx_description
1 polymer ?
#
loop_
_entity_poly.entity_id
_entity_poly.type
_entity_poly.pdbx_seq_one_letter_code
_entity_poly.pdbx_strand_id
1 'polypeptide(L)' 'MINVTLGTNSGAGLPCRIPIVEGTTLEKFLEVSFDGDVNDFTIRVRCNGTSVEAHSDYVLQDGDRISLAPIKVDGS' A
#
# COMPACT_ATOMS: atom_id res chain seq x y z
N MET A 1 -2.19 -2.62 -18.16
CA MET A 1 -2.64 -1.85 -16.98
C MET A 1 -3.29 -2.81 -16.02
N ILE A 2 -2.97 -2.67 -14.74
CA ILE A 2 -3.50 -3.51 -13.65
C ILE A 2 -4.25 -2.60 -12.67
N ASN A 3 -5.10 -3.18 -11.83
CA ASN A 3 -5.86 -2.46 -10.82
C ASN A 3 -5.46 -2.92 -9.43
N VAL A 4 -5.02 -1.99 -8.61
CA VAL A 4 -4.73 -2.24 -7.20
C VAL A 4 -5.73 -1.51 -6.30
N THR A 5 -5.81 -1.91 -5.04
CA THR A 5 -6.66 -1.27 -4.05
C THR A 5 -5.81 -0.68 -2.93
N LEU A 6 -5.90 0.62 -2.69
CA LEU A 6 -5.28 1.28 -1.55
C LEU A 6 -6.30 1.46 -0.42
N GLY A 7 -6.00 0.91 0.76
CA GLY A 7 -6.73 1.16 1.99
C GLY A 7 -5.88 1.94 2.99
N THR A 8 -6.30 3.16 3.33
CA THR A 8 -5.69 3.97 4.39
C THR A 8 -6.53 3.85 5.65
N ASN A 9 -5.90 3.54 6.80
CA ASN A 9 -6.60 3.51 8.09
C ASN A 9 -6.80 4.91 8.71
N SER A 10 -6.55 5.98 7.95
CA SER A 10 -6.83 7.35 8.40
C SER A 10 -8.34 7.64 8.36
N GLY A 11 -9.02 7.34 9.46
CA GLY A 11 -10.26 8.01 9.90
C GLY A 11 -11.59 7.69 9.19
N ALA A 12 -11.62 7.42 7.87
CA ALA A 12 -12.88 7.12 7.16
C ALA A 12 -12.70 6.58 5.71
N GLY A 13 -11.47 6.31 5.25
CA GLY A 13 -11.20 6.04 3.84
C GLY A 13 -11.74 4.69 3.36
N LEU A 14 -12.75 4.72 2.49
CA LEU A 14 -13.14 3.53 1.72
C LEU A 14 -11.96 3.09 0.84
N PRO A 15 -11.74 1.77 0.66
CA PRO A 15 -10.69 1.28 -0.22
C PRO A 15 -10.86 1.87 -1.63
N CYS A 16 -9.82 2.51 -2.16
CA CYS A 16 -9.84 3.11 -3.49
C CYS A 16 -9.17 2.18 -4.49
N ARG A 17 -9.84 1.93 -5.62
CA ARG A 17 -9.27 1.12 -6.71
C ARG A 17 -8.56 2.03 -7.70
N ILE A 18 -7.27 1.80 -7.91
CA ILE A 18 -6.39 2.68 -8.68
C ILE A 18 -5.79 1.88 -9.85
N PRO A 19 -6.05 2.29 -11.11
CA PRO A 19 -5.39 1.69 -12.26
C PRO A 19 -3.93 2.17 -12.33
N ILE A 20 -3.00 1.25 -12.53
CA ILE A 20 -1.57 1.53 -12.63
C ILE A 20 -0.93 0.79 -13.82
N VAL A 21 0.28 1.21 -14.19
CA VAL A 21 1.08 0.53 -15.20
C VAL A 21 1.62 -0.79 -14.63
N GLU A 22 1.61 -1.85 -15.44
CA GLU A 22 2.18 -3.13 -15.05
C GLU A 22 3.70 -3.00 -14.81
N GLY A 23 4.23 -3.69 -13.80
CA GLY A 23 5.62 -3.54 -13.39
C GLY A 23 5.89 -2.35 -12.46
N THR A 24 4.86 -1.62 -12.03
CA THR A 24 4.99 -0.56 -11.02
C THR A 24 5.38 -1.17 -9.67
N THR A 25 6.42 -0.62 -9.04
CA THR A 25 6.85 -1.02 -7.69
C THR A 25 6.00 -0.33 -6.63
N LEU A 26 5.96 -0.92 -5.44
CA LEU A 26 5.25 -0.38 -4.28
C LEU A 26 5.73 1.03 -3.92
N GLU A 27 7.04 1.27 -3.96
CA GLU A 27 7.65 2.60 -3.74
C GLU A 27 7.08 3.66 -4.68
N LYS A 28 7.20 3.45 -6.00
CA LYS A 28 6.70 4.39 -7.03
C LYS A 28 5.19 4.63 -6.91
N PHE A 29 4.45 3.59 -6.53
CA PHE A 29 3.02 3.71 -6.31
C PHE A 29 2.70 4.62 -5.12
N LEU A 30 3.39 4.44 -3.99
CA LEU A 30 3.15 5.21 -2.77
C LEU A 30 3.63 6.65 -2.89
N GLU A 31 4.73 6.92 -3.60
CA GLU A 31 5.19 8.30 -3.90
C GLU A 31 4.11 9.17 -4.55
N VAL A 32 3.21 8.57 -5.33
CA VAL A 32 2.14 9.28 -6.05
C VAL A 32 0.80 9.17 -5.32
N SER A 33 0.54 8.05 -4.66
CA SER A 33 -0.81 7.70 -4.16
C SER A 33 -1.00 7.98 -2.67
N PHE A 34 0.06 8.32 -1.95
CA PHE A 34 0.05 8.54 -0.51
C PHE A 34 0.80 9.81 -0.14
N ASP A 35 0.14 10.69 0.61
CA ASP A 35 0.73 11.93 1.14
C ASP A 35 1.15 11.69 2.59
N GLY A 36 2.38 11.21 2.78
CA GLY A 36 2.97 10.91 4.08
C GLY A 36 4.31 10.18 3.97
N ASP A 37 5.08 10.14 5.05
CA ASP A 37 6.33 9.37 5.10
C ASP A 37 6.01 7.88 5.22
N VAL A 38 6.32 7.10 4.19
CA VAL A 38 6.11 5.65 4.19
C VAL A 38 6.89 4.93 5.29
N ASN A 39 7.97 5.52 5.81
CA ASN A 39 8.75 4.96 6.91
C ASN A 39 8.00 5.02 8.24
N ASP A 40 6.94 5.83 8.35
CA ASP A 40 6.07 5.87 9.52
C ASP A 40 5.00 4.76 9.49
N PHE A 41 4.98 3.90 8.45
CA PHE A 41 3.95 2.88 8.27
C PHE A 41 4.54 1.49 7.97
N THR A 42 3.95 0.46 8.58
CA THR A 42 4.07 -0.92 8.10
C THR A 42 3.14 -1.10 6.91
N ILE A 43 3.70 -1.45 5.76
CA ILE A 43 2.94 -1.69 4.53
C ILE A 43 2.69 -3.19 4.36
N ARG A 44 1.43 -3.55 4.12
CA ARG A 44 1.03 -4.92 3.81
C ARG A 44 0.33 -5.00 2.48
N VAL A 45 0.70 -5.99 1.68
CA VAL A 45 0.01 -6.32 0.43
C VAL A 45 -0.75 -7.62 0.64
N ARG A 46 -2.06 -7.61 0.35
CA ARG A 46 -2.89 -8.81 0.34
C ARG A 46 -3.01 -9.33 -1.09
N CYS A 47 -2.51 -10.53 -1.30
CA CYS A 47 -2.59 -11.27 -2.56
C CYS A 47 -3.25 -12.63 -2.29
N ASN A 48 -4.27 -12.99 -3.09
CA ASN A 48 -4.97 -14.29 -2.99
C ASN A 48 -5.43 -14.70 -1.58
N GLY A 49 -5.87 -13.73 -0.78
CA GLY A 49 -6.39 -13.99 0.57
C GLY A 49 -5.34 -13.92 1.69
N THR A 50 -4.04 -14.00 1.36
CA THR A 50 -2.92 -13.90 2.30
C THR A 50 -2.35 -12.49 2.32
N SER A 51 -2.00 -11.97 3.50
CA SER A 51 -1.30 -10.69 3.63
C SER A 51 0.17 -10.93 3.92
N VAL A 52 1.04 -10.29 3.16
CA VAL A 52 2.49 -10.27 3.39
C VAL A 52 2.92 -8.84 3.69
N GLU A 53 3.91 -8.68 4.58
CA GLU A 53 4.63 -7.42 4.68
C GLU A 53 5.40 -7.22 3.37
N ALA A 54 5.26 -6.04 2.77
CA ALA A 54 5.81 -5.77 1.46
C ALA A 54 6.91 -4.72 1.57
N HIS A 55 8.04 -4.99 0.94
CA HIS A 55 9.16 -4.07 0.82
C HIS A 55 8.98 -3.14 -0.40
N SER A 56 9.76 -2.06 -0.44
CA SER A 56 9.67 -1.01 -1.47
C SER A 56 9.84 -1.53 -2.91
N ASP A 57 10.61 -2.60 -3.09
CA ASP A 57 10.91 -3.26 -4.35
C ASP A 57 9.82 -4.23 -4.84
N TYR A 58 8.77 -4.46 -4.04
CA TYR A 58 7.66 -5.32 -4.43
C TYR A 58 6.97 -4.80 -5.70
N VAL A 59 6.86 -5.64 -6.72
CA VAL A 59 6.17 -5.32 -7.97
C VAL A 59 4.69 -5.65 -7.84
N LEU A 60 3.85 -4.62 -7.91
CA LEU A 60 2.40 -4.76 -7.75
C LEU A 60 1.78 -5.62 -8.86
N GLN A 61 0.86 -6.48 -8.46
CA GLN A 61 0.10 -7.38 -9.32
C GLN A 61 -1.37 -6.96 -9.38
N ASP A 62 -2.07 -7.42 -10.43
CA ASP A 62 -3.49 -7.13 -10.57
C ASP A 62 -4.31 -7.70 -9.41
N GLY A 63 -5.17 -6.87 -8.84
CA GLY A 63 -6.02 -7.23 -7.70
C GLY A 63 -5.36 -7.09 -6.33
N ASP A 64 -4.08 -6.69 -6.24
CA ASP A 64 -3.41 -6.47 -4.97
C ASP A 64 -4.12 -5.42 -4.12
N ARG A 65 -4.16 -5.67 -2.81
CA ARG A 65 -4.70 -4.71 -1.84
C ARG A 65 -3.62 -4.27 -0.86
N ILE A 66 -3.25 -3.01 -0.98
CA ILE A 66 -2.27 -2.32 -0.15
C ILE A 66 -2.98 -1.79 1.09
N SER A 67 -2.42 -2.05 2.26
CA SER A 67 -2.87 -1.52 3.55
C SER A 67 -1.71 -0.88 4.29
N LEU A 68 -1.91 0.35 4.76
CA LEU A 68 -0.93 1.11 5.53
C LEU A 68 -1.36 1.10 7.00
N ALA A 69 -0.49 0.60 7.88
CA ALA A 69 -0.69 0.64 9.33
C ALA A 69 0.40 1.52 9.95
N PRO A 70 0.07 2.55 10.76
CA PRO A 70 1.08 3.37 11.42
C PRO A 70 2.01 2.48 12.25
N ILE A 71 3.32 2.68 12.12
CA ILE A 71 4.28 2.15 13.06
C ILE A 71 4.00 2.86 14.37
N LYS A 72 3.61 2.08 15.38
CA LYS A 72 3.37 2.61 16.70
C LYS A 72 4.70 3.10 17.24
N VAL A 73 4.94 4.41 17.20
CA VAL A 73 6.01 5.03 17.97
C VAL A 73 5.51 5.00 19.41
N ASP A 74 5.92 3.99 20.18
CA ASP A 74 5.70 4.03 21.64
C ASP A 74 6.37 5.31 22.14
N GLY A 75 5.55 6.21 22.68
CA GLY A 75 5.94 7.58 23.02
C GLY A 75 7.17 7.61 23.92
N SER A 76 8.06 8.55 23.59
CA SER A 76 9.17 9.00 24.43
C SER A 76 8.66 9.59 25.74
#